data_AF-A0AAU0SCJ1-F1
#
_entry.id   AF-A0AAU0SCJ1-F1
#
_cell.length_a   1.000
_cell.length_b   1.000
_cell.length_c   1.000
_cell.angle_alpha   90.00
_cell.angle_beta   90.00
_cell.angle_gamma   90.00
#
_symmetry.space_group_name_H-M   'P 1'
#
loop_
_entity.id
_entity.type
_entity.pdbx_description
1 polymer ?
#
loop_
_entity_poly.entity_id
_entity_poly.type
_entity_poly.pdbx_seq_one_letter_code
_entity_poly.pdbx_strand_id
1 'polypeptide(L)' 'MQARITDVYHKAGIKGSSHSGRRTMASNLLHKGASLDTVRQLLGHVNIEHCLPYLTVDKDRLREMFSDVI' A
#
# COMPACT_ATOMS: atom_id res chain seq x y z
N MET A 1 17.85 10.85 -8.36
CA MET A 1 17.08 9.58 -8.33
C MET A 1 15.60 9.77 -8.67
N GLN A 2 14.90 10.76 -8.08
CA GLN A 2 13.46 11.01 -8.35
C GLN A 2 13.11 11.21 -9.84
N ALA A 3 13.91 11.99 -10.57
CA ALA A 3 13.66 12.28 -12.00
C ALA A 3 13.55 11.02 -12.88
N ARG A 4 14.32 9.96 -12.60
CA ARG A 4 14.29 8.70 -13.36
C ARG A 4 12.98 7.93 -13.15
N ILE A 5 12.48 7.89 -11.92
CA ILE A 5 11.25 7.14 -11.61
C ILE A 5 10.04 7.87 -12.18
N THR A 6 10.00 9.19 -12.07
CA THR A 6 8.95 10.01 -12.70
C THR A 6 8.95 9.83 -14.23
N ASP A 7 10.11 9.74 -14.88
CA ASP A 7 10.22 9.47 -16.32
C ASP A 7 9.66 8.08 -16.70
N VAL A 8 9.89 7.06 -15.88
CA VAL A 8 9.27 5.72 -16.08
C VAL A 8 7.74 5.80 -15.99
N TYR A 9 7.20 6.51 -14.99
CA TYR A 9 5.76 6.75 -14.88
C TYR A 9 5.21 7.48 -16.10
N HIS A 10 5.87 8.56 -16.52
CA HIS A 10 5.48 9.34 -17.69
C HIS A 10 5.48 8.51 -18.98
N LYS A 11 6.55 7.73 -19.23
CA LYS A 11 6.65 6.83 -20.39
C LYS A 11 5.58 5.74 -20.41
N ALA A 12 5.12 5.31 -19.24
CA ALA A 12 4.00 4.37 -19.12
C ALA A 12 2.62 5.03 -19.29
N GLY A 13 2.55 6.35 -19.48
CA GLY A 13 1.28 7.09 -19.54
C GLY A 13 0.57 7.20 -18.19
N ILE A 14 1.27 6.97 -17.08
CA ILE A 14 0.71 6.96 -15.72
C ILE A 14 1.19 8.20 -14.98
N LYS A 15 0.26 8.97 -14.41
CA LYS A 15 0.60 10.10 -13.54
C LYS A 15 1.04 9.57 -12.17
N GLY A 16 2.34 9.57 -11.89
CA GLY A 16 2.88 9.05 -10.64
C GLY A 16 4.30 9.50 -10.32
N SER A 17 4.75 9.16 -9.12
CA SER A 17 6.10 9.39 -8.60
C SER A 17 6.53 8.22 -7.72
N SER A 18 7.79 8.21 -7.27
CA SER A 18 8.25 7.21 -6.30
C SER A 18 7.36 7.14 -5.06
N HIS A 19 6.87 8.29 -4.58
CA HIS A 19 6.01 8.33 -3.40
C HIS A 19 4.66 7.68 -3.69
N SER A 20 3.99 8.02 -4.80
CA SER A 20 2.70 7.41 -5.13
C SER A 20 2.84 5.91 -5.40
N GLY A 21 3.92 5.48 -6.05
CA GLY A 21 4.25 4.07 -6.26
C GLY A 21 4.41 3.31 -4.95
N ARG A 22 5.15 3.87 -4.00
CA ARG A 22 5.30 3.32 -2.65
C ARG A 22 3.95 3.19 -1.94
N ARG A 23 3.07 4.19 -2.07
CA ARG A 23 1.71 4.12 -1.50
C ARG A 23 0.92 2.96 -2.10
N THR A 24 0.90 2.86 -3.43
CA THR A 24 0.18 1.79 -4.14
C THR A 24 0.71 0.41 -3.76
N MET A 25 2.04 0.23 -3.67
CA MET A 25 2.64 -1.02 -3.22
C MET A 25 2.15 -1.42 -1.82
N ALA A 26 2.21 -0.50 -0.85
CA ALA A 26 1.81 -0.77 0.53
C ALA A 26 0.33 -1.15 0.64
N SER A 27 -0.55 -0.36 0.03
CA SER A 27 -1.99 -0.63 0.04
C SER A 27 -2.34 -1.96 -0.63
N ASN A 28 -1.69 -2.29 -1.76
CA ASN A 28 -1.92 -3.56 -2.45
C ASN A 28 -1.48 -4.78 -1.62
N LEU A 29 -0.37 -4.67 -0.88
CA LEU A 29 0.08 -5.75 0.01
C LEU A 29 -0.89 -5.98 1.15
N LEU A 30 -1.36 -4.91 1.80
CA LEU A 30 -2.36 -5.00 2.86
C LEU A 30 -3.68 -5.59 2.35
N HIS A 31 -4.15 -5.15 1.17
CA HIS A 31 -5.36 -5.69 0.55
C HIS A 31 -5.23 -7.19 0.20
N LYS A 32 -4.03 -7.66 -0.16
CA LYS A 32 -3.73 -9.07 -0.38
C LYS A 32 -3.54 -9.88 0.92
N GLY A 33 -3.76 -9.27 2.09
CA GLY A 33 -3.67 -9.95 3.39
C GLY A 33 -2.27 -10.04 3.97
N ALA A 34 -1.29 -9.26 3.46
CA ALA A 34 0.02 -9.18 4.10
C ALA A 34 -0.11 -8.54 5.49
N SER A 35 0.70 -9.03 6.45
CA SER A 35 0.70 -8.46 7.79
C SER A 35 1.24 -7.02 7.79
N LEU A 36 0.79 -6.21 8.76
CA LEU A 36 1.24 -4.83 8.91
C LEU A 36 2.75 -4.76 9.19
N ASP A 37 3.31 -5.74 9.91
CA ASP A 37 4.75 -5.80 10.18
C ASP A 37 5.56 -6.13 8.92
N THR A 38 5.07 -7.03 8.07
CA THR A 38 5.70 -7.31 6.76
C THR A 38 5.77 -6.04 5.91
N VAL A 39 4.67 -5.28 5.85
CA VAL A 39 4.62 -4.03 5.09
C VAL A 39 5.56 -2.99 5.70
N ARG A 40 5.61 -2.86 7.04
CA ARG A 40 6.54 -1.98 7.74
C ARG A 40 8.00 -2.27 7.38
N GLN A 41 8.40 -3.54 7.41
CA GLN A 41 9.75 -3.96 7.05
C GLN A 41 10.08 -3.61 5.59
N LEU A 42 9.18 -3.94 4.65
CA LEU A 42 9.36 -3.62 3.22
C LEU A 42 9.44 -2.11 2.95
N LEU A 43 8.71 -1.32 3.72
CA LEU A 43 8.70 0.13 3.63
C LEU A 43 9.90 0.79 4.32
N GLY A 44 10.70 0.04 5.08
CA GLY A 44 11.83 0.55 5.86
C GLY A 44 11.39 1.46 7.00
N HIS A 45 10.19 1.25 7.55
CA HIS A 45 9.66 2.06 8.64
C HIS A 45 10.12 1.51 10.00
N VAL A 46 10.74 2.37 10.81
CA VAL A 46 11.10 2.01 12.19
C VAL A 46 9.84 1.79 13.04
N ASN A 47 8.89 2.72 12.91
CA ASN A 47 7.64 2.76 13.67
C ASN A 47 6.48 2.22 12.83
N ILE A 48 5.66 1.34 13.40
CA ILE A 48 4.53 0.71 12.72
C ILE A 48 3.41 1.73 12.43
N GLU A 49 3.33 2.79 13.23
CA GLU A 49 2.36 3.88 13.11
C GLU A 49 2.47 4.61 11.76
N HIS A 50 3.66 4.62 11.16
CA HIS A 50 3.87 5.20 9.83
C HIS A 50 3.23 4.38 8.69
N CYS A 51 2.79 3.16 8.98
CA CYS A 51 2.03 2.33 8.03
C CYS A 51 0.52 2.58 8.10
N LEU A 52 0.02 3.25 9.14
CA LEU A 52 -1.42 3.54 9.31
C LEU A 52 -2.04 4.24 8.10
N PRO A 53 -1.39 5.19 7.40
CA PRO A 53 -1.96 5.83 6.20
C PRO A 53 -2.18 4.89 5.00
N TYR A 54 -1.69 3.64 5.08
CA TYR A 54 -1.90 2.61 4.05
C TYR A 54 -3.03 1.65 4.40
N LEU A 55 -3.50 1.63 5.65
CA LEU A 55 -4.67 0.87 6.07
C LEU A 55 -5.92 1.58 5.53
N THR A 56 -6.31 1.20 4.32
CA THR A 56 -7.62 1.56 3.78
C THR A 56 -8.64 0.54 4.28
N VAL A 57 -9.68 1.00 4.95
CA VAL A 57 -10.80 0.15 5.35
C VAL A 57 -11.61 -0.21 4.10
N ASP A 58 -11.49 -1.46 3.68
CA ASP A 58 -12.33 -2.02 2.62
C ASP A 58 -13.63 -2.56 3.24
N LYS A 59 -14.76 -1.95 2.86
CA LYS A 59 -16.07 -2.32 3.40
C LYS A 59 -16.49 -3.72 2.98
N ASP A 60 -16.10 -4.18 1.80
CA ASP A 60 -16.46 -5.51 1.32
C ASP A 60 -15.62 -6.57 2.04
N ARG A 61 -14.33 -6.28 2.27
CA ARG A 61 -13.51 -7.13 3.14
C ARG A 61 -14.03 -7.21 4.57
N LEU A 62 -14.49 -6.10 5.13
CA LEU A 62 -15.14 -6.11 6.45
C LEU A 62 -16.39 -6.99 6.44
N ARG A 63 -17.25 -6.86 5.42
CA ARG A 63 -18.45 -7.71 5.29
C ARG A 63 -18.10 -9.19 5.21
N GLU A 64 -17.11 -9.56 4.41
CA GLU A 64 -16.60 -10.94 4.31
C GLU A 64 -16.09 -11.46 5.66
N MET A 65 -15.31 -10.65 6.38
CA MET A 65 -14.80 -11.06 7.69
C MET A 65 -15.91 -11.29 8.73
N PHE A 66 -17.03 -10.56 8.64
CA PHE A 66 -18.17 -10.72 9.56
C PHE A 66 -19.21 -11.74 9.06
N SER A 67 -19.24 -12.08 7.76
CA SER A 67 -20.15 -13.12 7.26
C SER A 67 -19.79 -14.51 7.76
N ASP A 68 -18.52 -14.76 8.04
CA ASP A 68 -18.04 -16.06 8.56
C ASP A 68 -18.30 -16.24 10.06
N VAL A 69 -18.82 -15.22 10.75
CA VAL A 69 -19.03 -15.19 12.21
C VAL A 69 -20.50 -15.44 12.60
N ILE A 70 -21.42 -15.48 11.63
CA ILE A 70 -22.85 -15.76 11.83
C ILE A 70 -23.19 -17.13 11.22
#